data_AF-A0A0Q7EL05-F1
#
_entry.id   AF-A0A0Q7EL05-F1
#
_cell.length_a   1.000
_cell.length_b   1.000
_cell.length_c   1.000
_cell.angle_alpha   90.00
_cell.angle_beta   90.00
_cell.angle_gamma   90.00
#
_symmetry.space_group_name_H-M   'P 1'
#
loop_
_entity.id
_entity.type
_entity.pdbx_description
1 polymer ?
#
loop_
_entity_poly.entity_id
_entity_poly.type
_entity_poly.pdbx_seq_one_letter_code
_entity_poly.pdbx_strand_id
1 'polypeptide(L)'
;MWRLMPGQRLRSRSWDGEQFVLYNNLSGDTHLLDAASVEVLDLLQRGAADAAALAAALQLDDGALPQLEALLADLHSLDLVEPAAC
;
A
#
# COMPACT_ATOMS: atom_id res chain seq x y z
N MET A 1 11.17 -7.86 -0.92
CA MET A 1 10.50 -6.82 -0.09
C MET A 1 9.65 -5.95 -1.02
N TRP A 2 8.80 -5.10 -0.47
CA TRP A 2 7.95 -4.15 -1.19
C TRP A 2 8.33 -2.74 -0.77
N ARG A 3 8.20 -1.76 -1.68
CA ARG A 3 8.37 -0.34 -1.39
C ARG A 3 7.42 0.49 -2.23
N LEU A 4 7.16 1.73 -1.82
CA LEU A 4 6.47 2.71 -2.67
C LEU A 4 7.27 2.99 -3.95
N MET A 5 6.57 3.35 -5.03
CA MET A 5 7.24 3.83 -6.24
C MET A 5 8.17 5.02 -5.93
N PRO A 6 9.43 5.02 -6.41
CA PRO A 6 10.38 6.09 -6.12
C PRO A 6 9.85 7.46 -6.60
N GLY A 7 9.84 8.44 -5.69
CA GLY A 7 9.32 9.79 -5.98
C GLY A 7 7.80 9.93 -5.87
N GLN A 8 7.07 8.86 -5.54
CA GLN A 8 5.65 8.93 -5.21
C GLN A 8 5.44 9.71 -3.90
N ARG A 9 4.38 10.52 -3.89
CA ARG A 9 3.88 11.22 -2.71
C ARG A 9 2.48 10.75 -2.43
N LEU A 10 2.26 10.14 -1.27
CA LEU A 10 0.93 9.73 -0.85
C LEU A 10 0.12 10.97 -0.46
N ARG A 11 -0.81 11.39 -1.34
CA ARG A 11 -1.79 12.44 -1.06
C ARG A 11 -3.18 11.83 -1.17
N SER A 12 -3.70 11.39 -0.04
CA SER A 12 -5.05 10.84 0.07
C SER A 12 -6.00 11.85 0.72
N ARG A 13 -7.28 11.71 0.39
CA ARG A 13 -8.38 12.38 1.09
C ARG A 13 -9.51 11.38 1.33
N SER A 14 -10.07 11.41 2.53
CA SER A 14 -11.29 10.67 2.87
C SER A 14 -12.37 11.62 3.38
N TRP A 15 -13.61 11.14 3.36
CA TRP A 15 -14.77 11.85 3.90
C TRP A 15 -15.45 11.09 5.04
N ASP A 16 -15.48 9.75 4.98
CA ASP A 16 -16.06 8.85 5.98
C ASP A 16 -15.02 8.00 6.73
N GLY A 17 -13.78 7.96 6.23
CA GLY A 17 -12.70 7.13 6.79
C GLY A 17 -12.68 5.69 6.28
N GLU A 18 -13.63 5.29 5.43
CA GLU A 18 -13.69 3.96 4.82
C GLU A 18 -13.10 3.98 3.41
N GLN A 19 -13.34 5.08 2.68
CA GLN A 19 -12.85 5.27 1.32
C GLN A 19 -11.89 6.44 1.21
N PHE A 20 -10.79 6.21 0.49
CA PHE A 20 -9.73 7.17 0.28
C PHE A 20 -9.52 7.41 -1.21
N VAL A 21 -9.58 8.66 -1.61
CA VAL A 21 -9.19 9.10 -2.95
C VAL A 21 -7.70 9.44 -2.91
N LEU A 22 -6.88 8.63 -3.56
CA LEU A 22 -5.43 8.82 -3.67
C LEU A 22 -5.07 9.37 -5.05
N TYR A 23 -4.33 10.48 -5.08
CA TYR A 23 -3.73 10.99 -6.32
C TYR A 23 -2.32 10.41 -6.51
N ASN A 24 -2.11 9.70 -7.61
CA ASN A 24 -0.79 9.24 -8.03
C ASN A 24 -0.08 10.36 -8.81
N ASN A 25 0.94 10.96 -8.20
CA ASN A 25 1.67 12.07 -8.83
C ASN A 25 2.62 11.63 -9.95
N LEU A 26 2.87 10.33 -10.13
CA LEU A 26 3.75 9.80 -11.17
C LEU A 26 2.99 9.54 -12.47
N SER A 27 1.77 8.99 -12.38
CA SER A 27 0.91 8.76 -13.56
C SER A 27 -0.05 9.91 -13.85
N GLY A 28 -0.43 10.67 -12.82
CA GLY A 28 -1.53 11.64 -12.88
C GLY A 28 -2.91 11.05 -12.60
N ASP A 29 -2.98 9.75 -12.28
CA ASP A 29 -4.24 9.06 -11.99
C ASP A 29 -4.78 9.35 -10.60
N THR A 30 -6.05 9.02 -10.41
CA THR A 30 -6.72 9.05 -9.12
C THR A 30 -7.34 7.68 -8.85
N HIS A 31 -6.99 7.08 -7.73
CA HIS A 31 -7.46 5.77 -7.31
C HIS A 31 -8.41 5.90 -6.13
N LEU A 32 -9.45 5.07 -6.10
CA LEU A 32 -10.27 4.86 -4.92
C LEU A 32 -9.73 3.64 -4.18
N LEU A 33 -9.29 3.84 -2.95
CA LEU A 33 -8.68 2.83 -2.08
C LEU A 33 -9.50 2.65 -0.81
N ASP A 34 -9.46 1.46 -0.24
CA ASP A 34 -10.00 1.19 1.10
C ASP A 34 -8.96 1.54 2.19
N ALA A 35 -9.40 1.48 3.44
CA ALA A 35 -8.55 1.76 4.60
C ALA A 35 -7.32 0.81 4.67
N ALA A 36 -7.49 -0.47 4.37
CA ALA A 36 -6.42 -1.46 4.43
C ALA A 36 -5.29 -1.14 3.44
N SER A 37 -5.65 -0.75 2.21
CA SER A 37 -4.70 -0.30 1.20
C SER A 37 -3.88 0.90 1.67
N VAL A 38 -4.54 1.89 2.28
CA VAL A 38 -3.87 3.10 2.78
C VAL A 38 -2.93 2.79 3.93
N GLU A 39 -3.34 1.94 4.87
CA GLU A 39 -2.47 1.52 5.98
C GLU A 39 -1.19 0.82 5.49
N VAL A 40 -1.29 -0.05 4.48
CA VAL A 40 -0.12 -0.68 3.85
C VAL A 40 0.80 0.37 3.20
N LEU A 41 0.23 1.33 2.46
CA LEU A 41 1.01 2.39 1.83
C LEU A 41 1.71 3.29 2.88
N ASP A 42 1.04 3.60 3.98
CA ASP A 42 1.59 4.40 5.10
C ASP A 42 2.74 3.67 5.82
N LEU A 43 2.68 2.34 5.92
CA LEU A 43 3.81 1.54 6.42
C LEU A 43 4.98 1.57 5.45
N LEU A 44 4.74 1.35 4.16
CA LEU A 44 5.77 1.38 3.12
C LEU A 44 6.39 2.76 2.91
N GLN A 45 5.69 3.83 3.30
CA GLN A 45 6.22 5.20 3.31
C GLN A 45 7.41 5.35 4.26
N ARG A 46 7.51 4.50 5.30
CA ARG A 46 8.60 4.50 6.29
C ARG A 46 9.83 3.73 5.84
N GLY A 47 9.69 2.89 4.80
CA GLY A 47 10.77 2.07 4.27
C GLY A 47 10.25 0.81 3.59
N ALA A 48 11.13 0.12 2.89
CA ALA A 48 10.79 -1.17 2.29
C ALA A 48 10.51 -2.22 3.38
N ALA A 49 9.52 -3.09 3.16
CA ALA A 49 9.14 -4.15 4.09
C ALA A 49 8.68 -5.40 3.31
N ASP A 50 8.85 -6.59 3.87
CA ASP A 50 8.22 -7.80 3.32
C ASP A 50 6.79 -8.00 3.88
N ALA A 51 6.04 -8.95 3.31
CA ALA A 51 4.66 -9.20 3.72
C ALA A 51 4.55 -9.64 5.19
N ALA A 52 5.54 -10.36 5.72
CA ALA A 52 5.54 -10.78 7.12
C ALA A 52 5.71 -9.59 8.08
N ALA A 53 6.63 -8.67 7.78
CA ALA A 53 6.83 -7.43 8.53
C ALA A 53 5.59 -6.52 8.47
N LEU A 54 4.95 -6.42 7.31
CA LEU A 54 3.70 -5.68 7.14
C LEU A 54 2.56 -6.32 7.95
N ALA A 55 2.38 -7.64 7.86
CA ALA A 55 1.37 -8.37 8.63
C ALA A 55 1.56 -8.18 10.15
N ALA A 56 2.81 -8.28 10.63
CA ALA A 56 3.12 -8.03 12.03
C ALA A 56 2.83 -6.58 12.46
N ALA A 57 3.16 -5.58 11.63
CA ALA A 57 2.88 -4.18 11.93
C ALA A 57 1.38 -3.86 11.96
N LEU A 58 0.60 -4.53 11.12
CA LEU A 58 -0.86 -4.45 11.04
C LEU A 58 -1.58 -5.35 12.06
N GLN A 59 -0.83 -6.13 12.86
CA GLN A 59 -1.38 -7.10 13.82
C GLN A 59 -2.34 -8.11 13.18
N LEU A 60 -2.04 -8.51 11.94
CA LEU A 60 -2.80 -9.52 11.21
C LEU A 60 -2.45 -10.92 11.70
N ASP A 61 -3.39 -11.84 11.57
CA ASP A 61 -3.13 -13.25 11.82
C ASP A 61 -2.40 -13.91 10.63
N ASP A 62 -1.78 -15.07 10.87
CA ASP A 62 -1.10 -15.83 9.81
C ASP A 62 -2.05 -16.22 8.67
N GLY A 63 -3.36 -16.30 8.96
CA GLY A 63 -4.41 -16.60 8.00
C GLY A 63 -4.66 -15.48 6.98
N ALA A 64 -4.29 -14.24 7.30
CA ALA A 64 -4.45 -13.05 6.45
C ALA A 64 -3.27 -12.80 5.49
N LEU A 65 -2.17 -13.56 5.62
CA LEU A 65 -0.98 -13.38 4.79
C LEU A 65 -1.27 -13.50 3.28
N PRO A 66 -2.07 -14.49 2.80
CA PRO A 66 -2.42 -14.59 1.37
C PRO A 66 -3.21 -13.38 0.85
N GLN A 67 -4.07 -12.80 1.69
CA GLN A 67 -4.86 -11.62 1.34
C GLN A 67 -3.99 -10.37 1.28
N LEU A 68 -3.01 -10.26 2.19
CA LEU A 68 -2.02 -9.19 2.13
C LEU A 68 -1.13 -9.28 0.87
N GLU A 69 -0.70 -10.48 0.48
CA GLU A 69 0.04 -10.68 -0.77
C GLU A 69 -0.80 -10.32 -2.00
N ALA A 70 -2.09 -10.69 -2.01
CA ALA A 70 -3.01 -10.28 -3.07
C ALA A 70 -3.19 -8.75 -3.13
N LEU A 71 -3.36 -8.11 -1.97
CA LEU A 71 -3.43 -6.65 -1.88
C LEU A 71 -2.17 -5.97 -2.40
N LEU A 72 -0.98 -6.49 -2.07
CA LEU A 72 0.29 -5.97 -2.58
C LEU A 72 0.40 -6.12 -4.10
N ALA A 73 -0.09 -7.22 -4.67
CA ALA A 73 -0.16 -7.41 -6.11
C ALA A 73 -1.14 -6.42 -6.77
N ASP A 74 -2.30 -6.17 -6.15
CA ASP A 74 -3.26 -5.17 -6.64
C ASP A 74 -2.66 -3.77 -6.62
N LEU A 75 -2.02 -3.36 -5.51
CA LEU A 75 -1.31 -2.08 -5.40
C LEU A 75 -0.17 -1.96 -6.42
N HIS A 76 0.52 -3.07 -6.72
CA HIS A 76 1.56 -3.10 -7.74
C HIS A 76 0.98 -2.87 -9.14
N SER A 77 -0.19 -3.46 -9.44
CA SER A 77 -0.88 -3.26 -10.73
C SER A 77 -1.36 -1.82 -10.96
N LEU A 78 -1.47 -1.02 -9.89
CA LEU A 78 -1.83 0.39 -9.91
C LEU A 78 -0.60 1.32 -9.94
N ASP A 79 0.61 0.78 -10.11
CA ASP A 79 1.86 1.53 -10.05
C ASP A 79 2.00 2.34 -8.73
N LEU A 80 1.56 1.77 -7.60
CA LEU A 80 1.69 2.39 -6.28
C LEU A 80 2.85 1.83 -5.46
N VAL A 81 3.20 0.57 -5.70
CA VAL A 81 4.32 -0.14 -5.06
C VAL A 81 5.11 -0.95 -6.07
N GLU A 82 6.35 -1.28 -5.75
CA GLU A 82 7.19 -2.18 -6.53
C GLU A 82 7.98 -3.16 -5.65
N PRO A 83 8.40 -4.32 -6.21
CA PRO A 83 9.36 -5.18 -5.56
C PRO A 83 10.69 -4.44 -5.31
N ALA A 84 11.17 -4.54 -4.08
CA ALA A 84 12.50 -4.10 -3.66
C ALA A 84 13.40 -5.30 -3.40
N ALA A 85 14.62 -5.22 -3.95
CA ALA A 85 15.72 -6.11 -3.57
C ALA A 85 16.18 -5.80 -2.13
N CYS A 86 16.61 -6.84 -1.43
CA CYS A 86 17.19 -6.76 -0.09
C CYS A 86 18.55 -6.05 -0.10
#